data_AF-A0AAX1NEN7-F1
#
_entry.id   AF-A0AAX1NEN7-F1
#
_cell.length_a   1.000
_cell.length_b   1.000
_cell.length_c   1.000
_cell.angle_alpha   90.00
_cell.angle_beta   90.00
_cell.angle_gamma   90.00
#
_symmetry.space_group_name_H-M   'P 1'
#
loop_
_entity.id
_entity.type
_entity.pdbx_description
1 polymer ?
#
loop_
_entity_poly.entity_id
_entity_poly.type
_entity_poly.pdbx_seq_one_letter_code
_entity_poly.pdbx_strand_id
1 'polypeptide(L)'
;MISKKLYNFSKKWHKYVGISISLILIWMSISGILLNHIDLCAPFNVSNTFLPNDYLPEHWNRGMIRDAEFIGVDTVIMGGNAGIWLSSDKGKSFDKLPIDSSSYYSKVNDLFLDSTSNSLLVGAYGGLYQVDVPTQKVKLIPLPSTYREKVVKVLPHKDNLIVVTENHVYKGNRSTLDHFSNLNISKEQMSTYNLISYTFALHSGWLWGMPGRIVYDLVSVILIFLCVTALYITFRKKKKPTDKAKKKKVNKTMGWMIKNHTNIGLYVCLFLLIIGGTGFFMRPPALVALVDGHVPLKYVPNALTENQWYHSIRNATINTDTEELILDTKEGIYKGDLKTDAVFSLQNWDVNIFVMGATVFDYKGDGHFLIGSFYGLFDYKEGNPYSYDVVYNQSVPKYEGMERPADYMIMGYFQSPEGVHFISTFQHGLMSMFNAPEDAYYPMPKALKENYEFPLWNYMFELHNGRLFTFITGKYGILFIPLIALFFLFITISGVHEYIYRKRKKIFKFLTKPNKSNSL
;
A
#
# COMPACT_ATOMS: atom_id res chain seq x y z
N MET A 1 -25.48 -38.78 2.06
CA MET A 1 -26.77 -38.12 1.73
C MET A 1 -26.82 -36.79 2.48
N ILE A 2 -26.83 -35.63 1.80
CA ILE A 2 -26.78 -34.31 2.48
C ILE A 2 -28.03 -34.14 3.36
N SER A 3 -27.84 -33.88 4.66
CA SER A 3 -28.94 -33.85 5.63
C SER A 3 -29.86 -32.64 5.41
N LYS A 4 -31.18 -32.84 5.58
CA LYS A 4 -32.18 -31.76 5.50
C LYS A 4 -31.94 -30.69 6.59
N LYS A 5 -31.43 -31.09 7.74
CA LYS A 5 -31.06 -30.21 8.86
C LYS A 5 -29.95 -29.24 8.43
N LEU A 6 -28.89 -29.75 7.80
CA LEU A 6 -27.77 -28.92 7.32
C LEU A 6 -28.20 -27.95 6.21
N TYR A 7 -29.07 -28.38 5.29
CA TYR A 7 -29.66 -27.48 4.28
C TYR A 7 -30.46 -26.34 4.91
N ASN A 8 -31.32 -26.63 5.89
CA ASN A 8 -32.11 -25.60 6.56
C ASN A 8 -31.22 -24.61 7.31
N PHE A 9 -30.14 -25.09 7.93
CA PHE A 9 -29.11 -24.25 8.54
C PHE A 9 -28.44 -23.35 7.50
N SER A 10 -27.90 -23.93 6.43
CA SER A 10 -27.22 -23.22 5.33
C SER A 10 -28.10 -22.11 4.75
N LYS A 11 -29.35 -22.44 4.41
CA LYS A 11 -30.31 -21.48 3.84
C LYS A 11 -30.64 -20.34 4.82
N LYS A 12 -30.83 -20.66 6.11
CA LYS A 12 -31.15 -19.66 7.14
C LYS A 12 -29.99 -18.69 7.30
N TRP A 13 -28.78 -19.23 7.51
CA TRP A 13 -27.61 -18.41 7.80
C TRP A 13 -27.04 -17.71 6.57
N HIS A 14 -27.09 -18.31 5.38
CA HIS A 14 -26.75 -17.61 4.13
C HIS A 14 -27.55 -16.30 3.99
N LYS A 15 -28.86 -16.36 4.25
CA LYS A 15 -29.71 -15.17 4.24
C LYS A 15 -29.27 -14.14 5.28
N TYR A 16 -29.21 -14.51 6.56
CA TYR A 16 -28.99 -13.53 7.63
C TYR A 16 -27.57 -12.96 7.64
N VAL A 17 -26.56 -13.81 7.47
CA VAL A 17 -25.16 -13.36 7.34
C VAL A 17 -25.02 -12.50 6.09
N GLY A 18 -25.55 -12.96 4.95
CA GLY A 18 -25.50 -12.21 3.69
C GLY A 18 -26.06 -10.80 3.82
N ILE A 19 -27.23 -10.64 4.45
CA ILE A 19 -27.82 -9.31 4.70
C ILE A 19 -26.91 -8.46 5.59
N SER A 20 -26.39 -9.03 6.68
CA SER A 20 -25.58 -8.28 7.65
C SER A 20 -24.31 -7.68 7.04
N ILE A 21 -23.68 -8.37 6.08
CA ILE A 21 -22.43 -7.92 5.46
C ILE A 21 -22.62 -7.32 4.06
N SER A 22 -23.84 -7.31 3.49
CA SER A 22 -24.07 -6.87 2.10
C SER A 22 -23.60 -5.43 1.84
N LEU A 23 -23.90 -4.50 2.75
CA LEU A 23 -23.48 -3.10 2.59
C LEU A 23 -21.96 -2.94 2.67
N ILE A 24 -21.32 -3.71 3.56
CA ILE A 24 -19.87 -3.76 3.71
C ILE A 24 -19.25 -4.30 2.42
N LEU A 25 -19.73 -5.43 1.92
CA LEU A 25 -19.23 -6.00 0.67
C LEU A 25 -19.41 -5.05 -0.53
N ILE A 26 -20.49 -4.26 -0.58
CA ILE A 26 -20.68 -3.25 -1.62
C ILE A 26 -19.58 -2.19 -1.58
N TRP A 27 -19.33 -1.55 -0.43
CA TRP A 27 -18.25 -0.56 -0.38
C TRP A 27 -16.88 -1.21 -0.58
N MET A 28 -16.69 -2.47 -0.19
CA MET A 28 -15.40 -3.17 -0.30
C MET A 28 -15.09 -3.43 -1.76
N SER A 29 -16.11 -3.82 -2.54
CA SER A 29 -16.00 -3.95 -3.99
C SER A 29 -15.72 -2.62 -4.67
N ILE A 30 -16.41 -1.54 -4.28
CA ILE A 30 -16.20 -0.20 -4.89
C ILE A 30 -14.78 0.29 -4.58
N SER A 31 -14.38 0.27 -3.30
CA SER A 31 -13.03 0.67 -2.87
C SER A 31 -11.95 -0.21 -3.49
N GLY A 32 -12.17 -1.53 -3.61
CA GLY A 32 -11.22 -2.45 -4.25
C GLY A 32 -10.96 -2.10 -5.72
N ILE A 33 -12.02 -1.81 -6.49
CA ILE A 33 -11.90 -1.36 -7.89
C ILE A 33 -11.11 -0.04 -7.94
N LEU A 34 -11.45 0.93 -7.09
CA LEU A 34 -10.77 2.23 -7.06
C LEU A 34 -9.27 2.09 -6.68
N LEU A 35 -8.94 1.18 -5.76
CA LEU A 35 -7.55 0.92 -5.37
C LEU A 35 -6.71 0.31 -6.48
N ASN A 36 -7.30 -0.50 -7.36
CA ASN A 36 -6.64 -1.07 -8.54
C ASN A 36 -6.26 -0.02 -9.59
N HIS A 37 -6.93 1.13 -9.60
CA HIS A 37 -6.83 2.19 -10.61
C HIS A 37 -6.51 3.54 -9.97
N ILE A 38 -5.25 3.71 -9.58
CA ILE A 38 -4.77 4.87 -8.84
C ILE A 38 -5.01 6.20 -9.57
N ASP A 39 -4.83 6.23 -10.89
CA ASP A 39 -5.04 7.42 -11.72
C ASP A 39 -6.50 7.90 -11.73
N LEU A 40 -7.48 7.02 -11.49
CA LEU A 40 -8.88 7.42 -11.35
C LEU A 40 -9.15 8.13 -10.03
N CYS A 41 -8.35 7.85 -9.00
CA CYS A 41 -8.51 8.42 -7.66
C CYS A 41 -7.62 9.63 -7.42
N ALA A 42 -6.42 9.65 -8.00
CA ALA A 42 -5.39 10.65 -7.73
C ALA A 42 -5.86 12.11 -7.89
N PRO A 43 -6.73 12.48 -8.85
CA PRO A 43 -7.21 13.87 -8.98
C PRO A 43 -8.14 14.32 -7.86
N PHE A 44 -8.67 13.41 -7.04
CA PHE A 44 -9.72 13.71 -6.07
C PHE A 44 -9.21 13.66 -4.63
N ASN A 45 -9.74 14.56 -3.82
CA ASN A 45 -9.46 14.66 -2.39
C ASN A 45 -10.75 14.52 -1.58
N VAL A 46 -10.59 14.12 -0.33
CA VAL A 46 -11.66 14.05 0.67
C VAL A 46 -11.42 15.14 1.70
N SER A 47 -12.44 15.97 1.92
CA SER A 47 -12.42 17.02 2.94
C SER A 47 -12.26 16.44 4.35
N ASN A 48 -11.54 17.15 5.21
CA ASN A 48 -11.42 16.87 6.64
C ASN A 48 -12.76 16.61 7.36
N THR A 49 -13.88 17.15 6.88
CA THR A 49 -15.23 16.91 7.44
C THR A 49 -15.68 15.45 7.37
N PHE A 50 -15.14 14.67 6.43
CA PHE A 50 -15.41 13.23 6.29
C PHE A 50 -14.37 12.35 6.97
N LEU A 51 -13.42 12.94 7.70
CA LEU A 51 -12.37 12.22 8.40
C LEU A 51 -12.65 12.21 9.91
N PRO A 52 -12.41 11.08 10.59
CA PRO A 52 -12.33 11.08 12.05
C PRO A 52 -11.21 12.02 12.54
N ASN A 53 -11.39 12.62 13.74
CA ASN A 53 -10.46 13.62 14.27
C ASN A 53 -9.02 13.13 14.39
N ASP A 54 -8.82 11.84 14.66
CA ASP A 54 -7.49 11.22 14.77
C ASP A 54 -6.73 11.21 13.44
N TYR A 55 -7.41 11.34 12.30
CA TYR A 55 -6.78 11.46 10.98
C TYR A 55 -6.31 12.87 10.65
N LEU A 56 -6.77 13.89 11.38
CA LEU A 56 -6.33 15.26 11.16
C LEU A 56 -4.88 15.42 11.64
N PRO A 57 -4.01 16.08 10.86
CA PRO A 57 -2.62 16.23 11.23
C PRO A 57 -2.48 17.11 12.45
N GLU A 58 -1.53 16.75 13.32
CA GLU A 58 -1.09 17.52 14.47
C GLU A 58 0.42 17.43 14.57
N HIS A 59 1.10 18.54 14.87
CA HIS A 59 2.56 18.60 15.04
C HIS A 59 3.36 17.97 13.88
N TRP A 60 2.85 18.00 12.65
CA TRP A 60 3.45 17.31 11.48
C TRP A 60 3.49 15.77 11.56
N ASN A 61 2.65 15.14 12.37
CA ASN A 61 2.54 13.68 12.50
C ASN A 61 2.16 12.95 11.20
N ARG A 62 2.12 11.62 11.23
CA ARG A 62 1.77 10.76 10.08
C ARG A 62 2.67 10.98 8.86
N GLY A 63 3.92 11.40 9.11
CA GLY A 63 4.93 11.69 8.09
C GLY A 63 4.55 12.85 7.19
N MET A 64 3.87 13.89 7.71
CA MET A 64 3.68 15.13 6.94
C MET A 64 5.02 15.73 6.53
N ILE A 65 6.04 15.57 7.37
CA ILE A 65 7.46 15.82 7.06
C ILE A 65 8.19 14.48 7.11
N ARG A 66 9.09 14.27 6.14
CA ARG A 66 9.98 13.11 6.03
C ARG A 66 11.42 13.54 5.82
N ASP A 67 11.60 14.65 5.11
CA ASP A 67 12.90 15.16 4.76
C ASP A 67 12.88 16.70 4.77
N ALA A 68 14.05 17.31 4.94
CA ALA A 68 14.20 18.75 4.91
C ALA A 68 15.56 19.18 4.36
N GLU A 69 15.56 20.28 3.62
CA GLU A 69 16.73 20.90 3.01
C GLU A 69 16.81 22.38 3.37
N PHE A 70 18.02 22.93 3.41
CA PHE A 70 18.28 24.27 3.91
C PHE A 70 19.10 25.10 2.91
N ILE A 71 18.64 26.32 2.63
CA ILE A 71 19.42 27.31 1.86
C ILE A 71 19.84 28.42 2.81
N GLY A 72 21.14 28.43 3.15
CA GLY A 72 21.67 29.29 4.20
C GLY A 72 21.04 28.98 5.56
N VAL A 73 20.86 30.00 6.40
CA VAL A 73 20.26 29.87 7.74
C VAL A 73 18.78 30.24 7.78
N ASP A 74 18.26 30.89 6.73
CA ASP A 74 16.91 31.48 6.76
C ASP A 74 15.87 30.63 6.04
N THR A 75 16.26 29.92 4.97
CA THR A 75 15.32 29.19 4.13
C THR A 75 15.27 27.72 4.51
N VAL A 76 14.10 27.25 4.92
CA VAL A 76 13.84 25.86 5.29
C VAL A 76 12.83 25.27 4.31
N ILE A 77 13.16 24.13 3.72
CA ILE A 77 12.33 23.41 2.77
C ILE A 77 11.99 22.06 3.40
N MET A 78 10.71 21.75 3.57
CA MET A 78 10.26 20.50 4.16
C MET A 78 9.42 19.72 3.18
N GLY A 79 9.68 18.41 3.08
CA GLY A 79 8.96 17.50 2.19
C GLY A 79 8.40 16.31 2.97
N GLY A 80 7.16 15.94 2.65
CA GLY A 80 6.59 14.67 3.10
C GLY A 80 5.21 14.40 2.54
N ASN A 81 4.34 13.72 3.31
CA ASN A 81 2.99 13.39 2.88
C ASN A 81 2.09 14.63 2.65
N ALA A 82 2.47 15.80 3.18
CA ALA A 82 1.75 17.06 2.98
C ALA A 82 2.18 17.82 1.71
N GLY A 83 3.11 17.28 0.92
CA GLY A 83 3.77 17.99 -0.16
C GLY A 83 5.01 18.74 0.32
N ILE A 84 5.35 19.82 -0.38
CA ILE A 84 6.48 20.70 -0.05
C ILE A 84 5.99 21.94 0.69
N TRP A 85 6.72 22.32 1.73
CA TRP A 85 6.49 23.50 2.54
C TRP A 85 7.77 24.33 2.61
N LEU A 86 7.67 25.61 2.31
CA LEU A 86 8.79 26.55 2.26
C LEU A 86 8.65 27.57 3.39
N SER A 87 9.76 27.84 4.06
CA SER A 87 9.91 28.95 4.99
C SER A 87 11.09 29.80 4.56
N SER A 88 10.97 31.12 4.70
CA SER A 88 12.03 32.11 4.48
C SER A 88 12.38 32.88 5.75
N ASP A 89 11.87 32.46 6.91
CA ASP A 89 11.96 33.14 8.20
C ASP A 89 12.52 32.24 9.32
N LYS A 90 13.45 31.35 8.97
CA LYS A 90 14.06 30.33 9.84
C LYS A 90 13.06 29.27 10.33
N GLY A 91 12.06 28.95 9.52
CA GLY A 91 11.06 27.95 9.84
C GLY A 91 9.99 28.42 10.81
N LYS A 92 9.77 29.72 10.99
CA LYS A 92 8.70 30.25 11.87
C LYS A 92 7.33 30.23 11.20
N SER A 93 7.30 30.41 9.88
CA SER A 93 6.11 30.27 9.05
C SER A 93 6.41 29.44 7.81
N PHE A 94 5.40 28.71 7.33
CA PHE A 94 5.53 27.84 6.16
C PHE A 94 4.39 28.04 5.19
N ASP A 95 4.74 28.21 3.91
CA ASP A 95 3.83 28.25 2.78
C ASP A 95 3.94 26.97 1.95
N LYS A 96 2.80 26.47 1.48
CA LYS A 96 2.75 25.26 0.66
C LYS A 96 3.20 25.57 -0.77
N LEU A 97 4.14 24.78 -1.29
CA LEU A 97 4.53 24.80 -2.70
C LEU A 97 3.86 23.62 -3.43
N PRO A 98 2.87 23.86 -4.31
CA PRO A 98 2.26 22.80 -5.10
C PRO A 98 3.19 22.33 -6.22
N ILE A 99 3.50 21.03 -6.26
CA ILE A 99 4.32 20.42 -7.32
C ILE A 99 3.50 19.62 -8.34
N ASP A 100 2.30 19.20 -7.98
CA ASP A 100 1.37 18.48 -8.84
C ASP A 100 -0.08 18.91 -8.48
N SER A 101 -1.01 18.78 -9.43
CA SER A 101 -2.42 19.05 -9.17
C SER A 101 -3.07 18.00 -8.27
N SER A 102 -2.50 16.79 -8.23
CA SER A 102 -2.90 15.71 -7.34
C SER A 102 -2.15 15.78 -6.01
N SER A 103 -2.90 15.80 -4.90
CA SER A 103 -2.32 15.67 -3.56
C SER A 103 -1.65 14.30 -3.34
N TYR A 104 -2.12 13.26 -4.04
CA TYR A 104 -1.52 11.92 -3.99
C TYR A 104 -0.12 11.93 -4.62
N TYR A 105 0.00 12.50 -5.82
CA TYR A 105 1.28 12.58 -6.54
C TYR A 105 2.25 13.60 -5.95
N SER A 106 1.73 14.58 -5.21
CA SER A 106 2.55 15.58 -4.50
C SER A 106 3.28 15.03 -3.26
N LYS A 107 3.01 13.80 -2.82
CA LYS A 107 3.69 13.23 -1.64
C LYS A 107 5.16 13.03 -1.89
N VAL A 108 6.00 13.57 -1.02
CA VAL A 108 7.45 13.52 -1.12
C VAL A 108 8.00 12.34 -0.33
N ASN A 109 8.99 11.66 -0.89
CA ASN A 109 9.81 10.66 -0.19
C ASN A 109 11.21 11.20 0.13
N ASP A 110 11.77 12.02 -0.73
CA ASP A 110 13.17 12.46 -0.65
C ASP A 110 13.34 13.85 -1.26
N LEU A 111 14.17 14.67 -0.64
CA LEU A 111 14.61 15.98 -1.12
C LEU A 111 16.11 15.94 -1.33
N PHE A 112 16.57 16.60 -2.39
CA PHE A 112 17.99 16.80 -2.62
C PHE A 112 18.24 18.21 -3.15
N LEU A 113 18.95 19.02 -2.38
CA LEU A 113 19.33 20.37 -2.80
C LEU A 113 20.69 20.36 -3.51
N ASP A 114 20.72 20.70 -4.80
CA ASP A 114 21.97 20.89 -5.51
C ASP A 114 22.53 22.30 -5.29
N SER A 115 23.54 22.40 -4.45
CA SER A 115 24.21 23.65 -4.09
C SER A 115 24.81 24.42 -5.28
N THR A 116 25.06 23.76 -6.40
CA THR A 116 25.69 24.41 -7.57
C THR A 116 24.65 25.18 -8.40
N SER A 117 23.43 24.66 -8.48
CA SER A 117 22.36 25.20 -9.31
C SER A 117 21.23 25.86 -8.49
N ASN A 118 21.32 25.80 -7.15
CA ASN A 118 20.23 26.18 -6.22
C ASN A 118 18.87 25.56 -6.60
N SER A 119 18.91 24.41 -7.27
CA SER A 119 17.73 23.66 -7.66
C SER A 119 17.49 22.55 -6.65
N LEU A 120 16.25 22.45 -6.20
CA LEU A 120 15.79 21.35 -5.37
C LEU A 120 15.25 20.24 -6.26
N LEU A 121 15.81 19.05 -6.14
CA LEU A 121 15.25 17.83 -6.72
C LEU A 121 14.34 17.17 -5.70
N VAL A 122 13.19 16.69 -6.18
CA VAL A 122 12.12 16.15 -5.34
C VAL A 122 11.76 14.77 -5.86
N GLY A 123 12.04 13.75 -5.06
CA GLY A 123 11.53 12.40 -5.25
C GLY A 123 10.11 12.29 -4.69
N ALA A 124 9.11 12.26 -5.57
CA ALA A 124 7.70 12.21 -5.17
C ALA A 124 6.96 10.97 -5.72
N TYR A 125 5.74 10.76 -5.23
CA TYR A 125 4.85 9.71 -5.74
C TYR A 125 4.50 9.93 -7.22
N GLY A 126 4.50 11.17 -7.69
CA GLY A 126 4.25 11.53 -9.09
C GLY A 126 5.46 11.40 -10.03
N GLY A 127 6.66 11.16 -9.50
CA GLY A 127 7.89 11.12 -10.27
C GLY A 127 8.98 12.03 -9.70
N LEU A 128 9.94 12.39 -10.55
CA LEU A 128 11.04 13.29 -10.23
C LEU A 128 10.70 14.71 -10.64
N TYR A 129 10.77 15.67 -9.72
CA TYR A 129 10.54 17.08 -10.01
C TYR A 129 11.79 17.90 -9.71
N GLN A 130 12.02 18.94 -10.52
CA GLN A 130 12.96 20.02 -10.24
C GLN A 130 12.17 21.24 -9.82
N VAL A 131 12.57 21.83 -8.70
CA VAL A 131 12.01 23.07 -8.17
C VAL A 131 13.13 24.12 -8.15
N ASP A 132 12.93 25.19 -8.90
CA ASP A 132 13.76 26.39 -8.78
C ASP A 132 13.25 27.20 -7.58
N VAL A 133 13.96 27.12 -6.44
CA VAL A 133 13.47 27.64 -5.16
C VAL A 133 13.22 29.15 -5.20
N PRO A 134 14.09 30.01 -5.78
CA PRO A 134 13.86 31.44 -5.85
C PRO A 134 12.63 31.84 -6.68
N THR A 135 12.37 31.17 -7.80
CA THR A 135 11.21 31.51 -8.66
C THR A 135 9.98 30.65 -8.37
N GLN A 136 10.11 29.64 -7.51
CA GLN A 136 9.11 28.63 -7.20
C GLN A 136 8.58 27.89 -8.44
N LYS A 137 9.36 27.85 -9.53
CA LYS A 137 8.99 27.15 -10.75
C LYS A 137 9.24 25.66 -10.60
N VAL A 138 8.22 24.87 -10.90
CA VAL A 138 8.26 23.41 -10.84
C VAL A 138 8.32 22.84 -12.25
N LYS A 139 9.21 21.87 -12.47
CA LYS A 139 9.35 21.13 -13.73
C LYS A 139 9.38 19.64 -13.43
N LEU A 140 8.50 18.87 -14.06
CA LEU A 140 8.56 17.40 -14.05
C LEU A 140 9.71 16.93 -14.95
N ILE A 141 10.58 16.09 -14.41
CA ILE A 141 11.68 15.48 -15.16
C ILE A 141 11.22 14.12 -15.69
N PRO A 142 11.23 13.89 -17.01
CA PRO A 142 10.76 12.65 -17.59
C PRO A 142 11.74 11.50 -17.28
N LEU A 143 11.20 10.41 -16.74
CA LEU A 143 11.90 9.14 -16.56
C LEU A 143 11.44 8.16 -17.65
N PRO A 144 12.28 7.18 -18.06
CA PRO A 144 11.96 6.23 -19.12
C PRO A 144 11.03 5.11 -18.60
N SER A 145 9.82 5.49 -18.20
CA SER A 145 8.73 4.59 -17.80
C SER A 145 7.45 4.92 -18.56
N THR A 146 6.63 3.91 -18.79
CA THR A 146 5.32 4.05 -19.44
C THR A 146 4.24 4.57 -18.49
N TYR A 147 4.50 4.56 -17.18
CA TYR A 147 3.60 5.03 -16.13
C TYR A 147 4.34 5.93 -15.12
N ARG A 148 3.58 6.67 -14.30
CA ARG A 148 4.15 7.43 -13.19
C ARG A 148 4.66 6.48 -12.13
N GLU A 149 5.97 6.45 -11.94
CA GLU A 149 6.59 5.66 -10.89
C GLU A 149 6.88 6.53 -9.67
N LYS A 150 6.56 5.98 -8.49
CA LYS A 150 6.94 6.61 -7.22
C LYS A 150 8.46 6.61 -7.11
N VAL A 151 9.08 7.80 -7.11
CA VAL A 151 10.50 7.98 -6.81
C VAL A 151 10.67 7.88 -5.30
N VAL A 152 11.52 6.96 -4.86
CA VAL A 152 11.77 6.70 -3.43
C VAL A 152 13.04 7.38 -2.92
N LYS A 153 14.04 7.60 -3.79
CA LYS A 153 15.30 8.26 -3.43
C LYS A 153 15.94 8.93 -4.66
N VAL A 154 16.61 10.05 -4.45
CA VAL A 154 17.39 10.82 -5.43
C VAL A 154 18.82 10.95 -4.90
N LEU A 155 19.75 10.24 -5.54
CA LEU A 155 21.11 10.08 -5.03
C LEU A 155 22.11 10.71 -6.01
N PRO A 156 22.79 11.81 -5.63
CA PRO A 156 23.90 12.34 -6.43
C PRO A 156 25.07 11.36 -6.41
N HIS A 157 25.70 11.14 -7.57
CA HIS A 157 26.86 10.28 -7.68
C HIS A 157 27.82 10.77 -8.77
N LYS A 158 28.86 11.50 -8.36
CA LYS A 158 29.80 12.20 -9.27
C LYS A 158 29.01 13.11 -10.22
N ASP A 159 29.22 12.99 -11.53
CA ASP A 159 28.49 13.73 -12.56
C ASP A 159 27.10 13.16 -12.90
N ASN A 160 26.75 12.03 -12.28
CA ASN A 160 25.49 11.34 -12.52
C ASN A 160 24.49 11.60 -11.38
N LEU A 161 23.21 11.46 -11.73
CA LEU A 161 22.12 11.37 -10.78
C LEU A 161 21.51 9.98 -10.85
N ILE A 162 21.45 9.31 -9.71
CA ILE A 162 20.80 8.00 -9.56
C ILE A 162 19.41 8.24 -8.98
N VAL A 163 18.38 7.86 -9.73
CA VAL A 163 16.99 8.05 -9.35
C VAL A 163 16.39 6.67 -9.12
N VAL A 164 16.04 6.38 -7.89
CA VAL A 164 15.49 5.08 -7.50
C VAL A 164 13.98 5.22 -7.38
N THR A 165 13.25 4.38 -8.10
CA THR A 165 11.80 4.25 -7.99
C THR A 165 11.43 2.96 -7.25
N GLU A 166 10.14 2.75 -7.00
CA GLU A 166 9.66 1.48 -6.43
C GLU A 166 9.86 0.26 -7.35
N ASN A 167 10.21 0.47 -8.62
CA ASN A 167 10.33 -0.56 -9.66
C ASN A 167 11.70 -0.58 -10.37
N HIS A 168 12.38 0.55 -10.50
CA HIS A 168 13.56 0.69 -11.36
C HIS A 168 14.61 1.59 -10.71
N VAL A 169 15.83 1.49 -11.24
CA VAL A 169 16.93 2.41 -10.93
C VAL A 169 17.36 3.07 -12.23
N TYR A 170 17.25 4.40 -12.28
CA TYR A 170 17.64 5.21 -13.42
C TYR A 170 18.95 5.94 -13.15
N LYS A 171 19.77 6.06 -14.19
CA LYS A 171 20.98 6.88 -14.20
C LYS A 171 20.85 7.93 -15.29
N GLY A 172 21.03 9.20 -14.92
CA GLY A 172 21.00 10.35 -15.83
C GLY A 172 22.09 11.36 -15.51
N ASN A 173 22.19 12.42 -16.31
CA ASN A 173 23.14 13.50 -16.10
C ASN A 173 22.66 14.43 -14.97
N ARG A 174 23.51 14.72 -13.98
CA ARG A 174 23.13 15.57 -12.84
C ARG A 174 22.95 17.03 -13.23
N SER A 175 23.80 17.56 -14.11
CA SER A 175 23.81 18.98 -14.46
C SER A 175 22.68 19.37 -15.42
N THR A 176 22.43 18.54 -16.43
CA THR A 176 21.39 18.79 -17.44
C THR A 176 20.03 18.18 -17.08
N LEU A 177 20.00 17.25 -16.11
CA LEU A 177 18.79 16.53 -15.68
C LEU A 177 18.06 15.86 -16.84
N ASP A 178 18.83 15.20 -17.70
CA ASP A 178 18.36 14.51 -18.90
C ASP A 178 19.08 13.17 -19.11
N HIS A 179 18.79 12.51 -20.23
CA HIS A 179 19.39 11.22 -20.63
C HIS A 179 19.24 10.10 -19.58
N PHE A 180 18.14 10.09 -18.83
CA PHE A 180 17.85 8.99 -17.91
C PHE A 180 17.70 7.67 -18.65
N SER A 181 18.48 6.68 -18.23
CA SER A 181 18.44 5.30 -18.74
C SER A 181 18.28 4.33 -17.57
N ASN A 182 17.57 3.22 -17.80
CA ASN A 182 17.42 2.18 -16.80
C ASN A 182 18.74 1.41 -16.65
N LEU A 183 19.19 1.20 -15.41
CA LEU A 183 20.35 0.36 -15.13
C LEU A 183 20.07 -1.13 -15.36
N ASN A 184 18.81 -1.56 -15.52
CA ASN A 184 18.41 -2.95 -15.78
C ASN A 184 19.00 -3.95 -14.76
N ILE A 185 19.03 -3.55 -13.49
CA ILE A 185 19.61 -4.37 -12.42
C ILE A 185 18.80 -5.67 -12.21
N SER A 186 19.49 -6.74 -11.84
CA SER A 186 18.88 -8.05 -11.56
C SER A 186 19.27 -8.57 -10.19
N LYS A 187 18.50 -9.51 -9.65
CA LYS A 187 18.81 -10.23 -8.41
C LYS A 187 19.69 -11.44 -8.74
N GLU A 188 20.76 -11.64 -7.98
CA GLU A 188 21.70 -12.78 -8.12
C GLU A 188 20.98 -14.12 -8.06
N GLN A 189 20.04 -14.23 -7.12
CA GLN A 189 19.21 -15.42 -6.96
C GLN A 189 17.76 -15.01 -6.72
N MET A 190 16.87 -15.56 -7.54
CA MET A 190 15.44 -15.51 -7.32
C MET A 190 14.91 -16.94 -7.47
N SER A 191 14.73 -17.64 -6.36
CA SER A 191 14.17 -19.00 -6.34
C SER A 191 12.72 -19.02 -5.84
N THR A 192 12.35 -18.01 -5.07
CA THR A 192 11.04 -17.86 -4.45
C THR A 192 10.55 -16.41 -4.47
N TYR A 193 9.25 -16.25 -4.21
CA TYR A 193 8.57 -14.96 -4.06
C TYR A 193 7.94 -14.88 -2.67
N ASN A 194 8.01 -13.70 -2.03
CA ASN A 194 7.48 -13.47 -0.69
C ASN A 194 5.95 -13.74 -0.64
N LEU A 195 5.49 -14.56 0.33
CA LEU A 195 4.10 -15.02 0.38
C LEU A 195 3.10 -13.90 0.73
N ILE A 196 3.50 -12.91 1.53
CA ILE A 196 2.66 -11.72 1.79
C ILE A 196 2.43 -10.99 0.47
N SER A 197 3.50 -10.68 -0.27
CA SER A 197 3.41 -9.99 -1.56
C SER A 197 2.60 -10.80 -2.57
N TYR A 198 2.80 -12.12 -2.62
CA TYR A 198 2.00 -13.02 -3.47
C TYR A 198 0.51 -12.97 -3.13
N THR A 199 0.18 -13.01 -1.84
CA THR A 199 -1.22 -12.96 -1.35
C THR A 199 -1.86 -11.63 -1.71
N PHE A 200 -1.13 -10.52 -1.58
CA PHE A 200 -1.61 -9.20 -1.98
C PHE A 200 -1.81 -9.07 -3.49
N ALA A 201 -0.89 -9.62 -4.28
CA ALA A 201 -1.00 -9.70 -5.74
C ALA A 201 -2.18 -10.55 -6.19
N LEU A 202 -2.41 -11.68 -5.52
CA LEU A 202 -3.53 -12.57 -5.80
C LEU A 202 -4.87 -11.91 -5.47
N HIS A 203 -4.98 -11.23 -4.32
CA HIS A 203 -6.23 -10.60 -3.88
C HIS A 203 -6.74 -9.49 -4.80
N SER A 204 -5.81 -8.71 -5.36
CA SER A 204 -6.09 -7.55 -6.22
C SER A 204 -6.14 -7.91 -7.71
N GLY A 205 -5.75 -9.14 -8.05
CA GLY A 205 -5.63 -9.60 -9.42
C GLY A 205 -4.38 -9.10 -10.15
N TRP A 206 -3.54 -8.25 -9.54
CA TRP A 206 -2.32 -7.78 -10.20
C TRP A 206 -1.24 -8.85 -10.35
N LEU A 207 -1.42 -10.03 -9.74
CA LEU A 207 -0.59 -11.21 -10.00
C LEU A 207 -0.45 -11.52 -11.50
N TRP A 208 -1.47 -11.18 -12.30
CA TRP A 208 -1.48 -11.32 -13.77
C TRP A 208 -1.48 -9.97 -14.49
N GLY A 209 -0.92 -8.93 -13.88
CA GLY A 209 -0.87 -7.57 -14.44
C GLY A 209 -2.26 -6.96 -14.67
N MET A 210 -2.36 -6.10 -15.69
CA MET A 210 -3.61 -5.39 -16.03
C MET A 210 -4.78 -6.33 -16.38
N PRO A 211 -4.62 -7.41 -17.17
CA PRO A 211 -5.72 -8.34 -17.45
C PRO A 211 -6.31 -8.94 -16.16
N GLY A 212 -5.47 -9.31 -15.19
CA GLY A 212 -5.92 -9.85 -13.92
C GLY A 212 -6.70 -8.84 -13.08
N ARG A 213 -6.24 -7.57 -13.01
CA ARG A 213 -6.97 -6.48 -12.34
C ARG A 213 -8.38 -6.32 -12.92
N ILE A 214 -8.51 -6.29 -14.25
CA ILE A 214 -9.81 -6.15 -14.93
C ILE A 214 -10.76 -7.32 -14.60
N VAL A 215 -10.25 -8.55 -14.51
CA VAL A 215 -11.07 -9.71 -14.10
C VAL A 215 -11.58 -9.52 -12.67
N TYR A 216 -10.73 -9.07 -11.75
CA TYR A 216 -11.13 -8.82 -10.35
C TYR A 216 -12.11 -7.65 -10.21
N ASP A 217 -11.99 -6.63 -11.05
CA ASP A 217 -12.98 -5.54 -11.10
C ASP A 217 -14.34 -6.03 -11.57
N LEU A 218 -14.37 -6.88 -12.61
CA LEU A 218 -15.61 -7.51 -13.08
C LEU A 218 -16.24 -8.40 -11.99
N VAL A 219 -15.43 -9.20 -11.29
CA VAL A 219 -15.89 -10.02 -10.16
C VAL A 219 -16.44 -9.13 -9.04
N SER A 220 -15.83 -7.98 -8.78
CA SER A 220 -16.29 -7.00 -7.78
C SER A 220 -17.63 -6.37 -8.17
N VAL A 221 -17.82 -6.00 -9.45
CA VAL A 221 -19.12 -5.54 -9.98
C VAL A 221 -20.19 -6.63 -9.84
N ILE A 222 -19.83 -7.89 -10.11
CA ILE A 222 -20.73 -9.04 -9.91
C ILE A 222 -21.07 -9.19 -8.42
N LEU A 223 -20.11 -9.02 -7.51
CA LEU A 223 -20.35 -9.09 -6.07
C LEU A 223 -21.32 -7.99 -5.60
N ILE A 224 -21.20 -6.76 -6.13
CA ILE A 224 -22.17 -5.69 -5.89
C ILE A 224 -23.56 -6.13 -6.35
N PHE A 225 -23.68 -6.71 -7.55
CA PHE A 225 -24.95 -7.25 -8.05
C PHE A 225 -25.52 -8.33 -7.11
N LEU A 226 -24.69 -9.26 -6.60
CA LEU A 226 -25.12 -10.29 -5.66
C LEU A 226 -25.64 -9.69 -4.36
N CYS A 227 -24.97 -8.66 -3.82
CA CYS A 227 -25.39 -7.97 -2.60
C CYS A 227 -26.70 -7.19 -2.80
N VAL A 228 -26.80 -6.40 -3.87
CA VAL A 228 -28.01 -5.62 -4.19
C VAL A 228 -29.21 -6.54 -4.41
N THR A 229 -29.03 -7.64 -5.15
CA THR A 229 -30.11 -8.61 -5.35
C THR A 229 -30.51 -9.32 -4.06
N ALA A 230 -29.56 -9.66 -3.17
CA ALA A 230 -29.88 -10.25 -1.86
C ALA A 230 -30.70 -9.32 -0.96
N LEU A 231 -30.31 -8.05 -0.87
CA LEU A 231 -31.02 -7.01 -0.14
C LEU A 231 -32.42 -6.79 -0.72
N TYR A 232 -32.52 -6.66 -2.04
CA TYR A 232 -33.80 -6.47 -2.73
C TYR A 232 -34.74 -7.66 -2.52
N ILE A 233 -34.26 -8.90 -2.69
CA ILE A 233 -35.07 -10.11 -2.48
C ILE A 233 -35.60 -10.19 -1.04
N THR A 234 -34.80 -9.74 -0.05
CA THR A 234 -35.18 -9.85 1.36
C THR A 234 -36.12 -8.73 1.82
N PHE A 235 -35.77 -7.46 1.57
CA PHE A 235 -36.48 -6.32 2.13
C PHE A 235 -37.67 -5.85 1.30
N ARG A 236 -37.81 -6.37 0.08
CA ARG A 236 -38.99 -6.06 -0.72
C ARG A 236 -40.26 -6.45 0.04
N LYS A 237 -41.12 -5.46 0.28
CA LYS A 237 -42.47 -5.69 0.82
C LYS A 237 -43.20 -6.68 -0.08
N LYS A 238 -43.70 -7.78 0.48
CA LYS A 238 -44.57 -8.76 -0.19
C LYS A 238 -45.97 -8.17 -0.41
N LYS A 239 -46.07 -7.00 -1.04
CA LYS A 239 -47.36 -6.47 -1.50
C LYS A 239 -47.87 -7.47 -2.55
N LYS A 240 -48.97 -8.17 -2.25
CA LYS A 240 -49.66 -9.04 -3.20
C LYS A 240 -50.37 -8.12 -4.20
N PRO A 241 -49.88 -7.95 -5.44
CA PRO A 241 -50.57 -7.11 -6.41
C PRO A 241 -51.92 -7.79 -6.70
N THR A 242 -53.01 -7.04 -6.56
CA THR A 242 -54.37 -7.50 -6.89
C THR A 242 -54.53 -7.72 -8.39
N ASP A 243 -53.85 -6.90 -9.21
CA ASP A 243 -53.81 -7.02 -10.66
C ASP A 243 -52.95 -8.21 -11.13
N LYS A 244 -53.55 -9.09 -11.94
CA LYS A 244 -52.92 -10.29 -12.54
C LYS A 244 -51.69 -9.96 -13.40
N ALA A 245 -51.73 -8.88 -14.19
CA ALA A 245 -50.62 -8.47 -15.06
C ALA A 245 -49.43 -7.98 -14.23
N LYS A 246 -49.70 -7.13 -13.22
CA LYS A 246 -48.67 -6.68 -12.26
C LYS A 246 -48.07 -7.86 -11.48
N LYS A 247 -48.89 -8.80 -11.03
CA LYS A 247 -48.43 -10.03 -10.34
C LYS A 247 -47.51 -10.89 -11.23
N LYS A 248 -47.85 -11.06 -12.52
CA LYS A 248 -47.01 -11.80 -13.48
C LYS A 248 -45.66 -11.12 -13.71
N LYS A 249 -45.64 -9.80 -13.92
CA LYS A 249 -44.40 -9.02 -14.06
C LYS A 249 -43.50 -9.14 -12.83
N VAL A 250 -44.08 -8.97 -11.64
CA VAL A 250 -43.40 -9.12 -10.35
C VAL A 250 -42.77 -10.49 -10.16
N ASN A 251 -43.52 -11.56 -10.46
CA ASN A 251 -43.02 -12.93 -10.33
C ASN A 251 -41.91 -13.23 -11.36
N LYS A 252 -42.01 -12.69 -12.58
CA LYS A 252 -40.98 -12.81 -13.61
C LYS A 252 -39.67 -12.16 -13.15
N THR A 253 -39.73 -10.92 -12.65
CA THR A 253 -38.54 -10.21 -12.13
C THR A 253 -37.92 -10.95 -10.94
N MET A 254 -38.74 -11.43 -9.99
CA MET A 254 -38.26 -12.17 -8.83
C MET A 254 -37.62 -13.50 -9.23
N GLY A 255 -38.24 -14.24 -10.14
CA GLY A 255 -37.68 -15.47 -10.70
C GLY A 255 -36.36 -15.23 -11.40
N TRP A 256 -36.25 -14.14 -12.16
CA TRP A 256 -35.00 -13.73 -12.81
C TRP A 256 -33.91 -13.38 -11.77
N MET A 257 -34.21 -12.57 -10.76
CA MET A 257 -33.23 -12.18 -9.73
C MET A 257 -32.73 -13.38 -8.94
N ILE A 258 -33.63 -14.24 -8.44
CA ILE A 258 -33.24 -15.44 -7.69
C ILE A 258 -32.42 -16.39 -8.56
N LYS A 259 -32.83 -16.59 -9.82
CA LYS A 259 -32.10 -17.44 -10.77
C LYS A 259 -30.70 -16.91 -11.01
N ASN A 260 -30.55 -15.61 -11.30
CA ASN A 260 -29.25 -15.02 -11.61
C ASN A 260 -28.37 -14.89 -10.37
N HIS A 261 -28.90 -14.47 -9.22
CA HIS A 261 -28.15 -14.47 -7.95
C HIS A 261 -27.55 -15.85 -7.67
N THR A 262 -28.35 -16.91 -7.84
CA THR A 262 -27.87 -18.29 -7.62
C THR A 262 -26.85 -18.72 -8.68
N ASN A 263 -27.18 -18.55 -9.97
CA ASN A 263 -26.33 -19.06 -11.06
C ASN A 263 -25.01 -18.29 -11.20
N ILE A 264 -25.07 -16.95 -11.17
CA ILE A 264 -23.88 -16.10 -11.29
C ILE A 264 -22.98 -16.33 -10.07
N GLY A 265 -23.55 -16.36 -8.86
CA GLY A 265 -22.79 -16.64 -7.65
C GLY A 265 -22.02 -17.97 -7.70
N LEU A 266 -22.58 -18.99 -8.37
CA LEU A 266 -21.87 -20.26 -8.60
C LEU A 266 -20.77 -20.13 -9.66
N TYR A 267 -21.02 -19.43 -10.76
CA TYR A 267 -20.03 -19.27 -11.82
C TYR A 267 -18.78 -18.54 -11.32
N VAL A 268 -18.94 -17.57 -10.43
CA VAL A 268 -17.81 -16.82 -9.87
C VAL A 268 -17.33 -17.33 -8.50
N CYS A 269 -17.91 -18.42 -7.97
CA CYS A 269 -17.64 -18.83 -6.58
C CYS A 269 -16.16 -19.08 -6.29
N LEU A 270 -15.41 -19.63 -7.26
CA LEU A 270 -13.97 -19.85 -7.11
C LEU A 270 -13.23 -18.53 -6.86
N PHE A 271 -13.52 -17.49 -7.64
CA PHE A 271 -12.94 -16.16 -7.44
C PHE A 271 -13.37 -15.55 -6.10
N LEU A 272 -14.64 -15.71 -5.69
CA LEU A 272 -15.11 -15.22 -4.39
C LEU A 272 -14.40 -15.93 -3.22
N LEU A 273 -14.13 -17.23 -3.34
CA LEU A 273 -13.34 -17.97 -2.35
C LEU A 273 -11.89 -17.50 -2.30
N ILE A 274 -11.27 -17.20 -3.44
CA ILE A 274 -9.90 -16.66 -3.50
C ILE A 274 -9.87 -15.26 -2.85
N ILE A 275 -10.77 -14.35 -3.24
CA ILE A 275 -10.84 -12.99 -2.68
C ILE A 275 -11.11 -13.03 -1.17
N GLY A 276 -12.07 -13.84 -0.72
CA GLY A 276 -12.37 -13.99 0.70
C GLY A 276 -11.25 -14.65 1.50
N GLY A 277 -10.60 -15.67 0.91
CA GLY A 277 -9.49 -16.38 1.53
C GLY A 277 -8.26 -15.49 1.67
N THR A 278 -7.85 -14.82 0.59
CA THR A 278 -6.74 -13.87 0.64
C THR A 278 -7.04 -12.67 1.53
N GLY A 279 -8.25 -12.11 1.47
CA GLY A 279 -8.67 -10.99 2.32
C GLY A 279 -8.63 -11.31 3.82
N PHE A 280 -8.84 -12.58 4.21
CA PHE A 280 -8.66 -13.01 5.60
C PHE A 280 -7.21 -12.83 6.08
N PHE A 281 -6.22 -13.10 5.23
CA PHE A 281 -4.79 -13.03 5.56
C PHE A 281 -4.15 -11.64 5.36
N MET A 282 -4.88 -10.64 4.85
CA MET A 282 -4.30 -9.31 4.58
C MET A 282 -4.06 -8.45 5.83
N ARG A 283 -4.51 -8.89 7.02
CA ARG A 283 -4.38 -8.12 8.27
C ARG A 283 -4.06 -9.03 9.46
N PRO A 284 -3.33 -8.54 10.49
CA PRO A 284 -3.16 -9.31 11.71
C PRO A 284 -4.51 -9.64 12.39
N PRO A 285 -4.61 -10.74 13.15
CA PRO A 285 -3.54 -11.70 13.44
C PRO A 285 -3.24 -12.67 12.29
N ALA A 286 -4.14 -12.83 11.30
CA ALA A 286 -3.99 -13.83 10.25
C ALA A 286 -2.76 -13.61 9.36
N LEU A 287 -2.39 -12.35 9.09
CA LEU A 287 -1.20 -11.99 8.31
C LEU A 287 0.09 -12.61 8.88
N VAL A 288 0.18 -12.80 10.20
CA VAL A 288 1.36 -13.37 10.87
C VAL A 288 1.69 -14.77 10.34
N ALA A 289 0.67 -15.54 9.92
CA ALA A 289 0.87 -16.86 9.34
C ALA A 289 1.60 -16.85 7.98
N LEU A 290 1.80 -15.68 7.36
CA LEU A 290 2.44 -15.55 6.05
C LEU A 290 3.86 -14.98 6.10
N VAL A 291 4.35 -14.52 7.26
CA VAL A 291 5.58 -13.71 7.38
C VAL A 291 6.81 -14.41 6.81
N ASP A 292 7.04 -15.67 7.18
CA ASP A 292 8.19 -16.47 6.71
C ASP A 292 7.88 -17.30 5.45
N GLY A 293 6.68 -17.10 4.89
CA GLY A 293 6.19 -17.88 3.76
C GLY A 293 6.84 -17.47 2.45
N HIS A 294 7.15 -18.47 1.62
CA HIS A 294 7.76 -18.29 0.31
C HIS A 294 7.05 -19.16 -0.74
N VAL A 295 6.85 -18.63 -1.94
CA VAL A 295 6.22 -19.32 -3.07
C VAL A 295 7.29 -19.62 -4.12
N PRO A 296 7.51 -20.89 -4.51
CA PRO A 296 8.44 -21.23 -5.58
C PRO A 296 8.08 -20.52 -6.89
N LEU A 297 9.07 -19.96 -7.60
CA LEU A 297 8.83 -19.16 -8.82
C LEU A 297 8.05 -19.89 -9.91
N LYS A 298 8.12 -21.23 -9.99
CA LYS A 298 7.32 -22.03 -10.92
C LYS A 298 5.80 -21.84 -10.78
N TYR A 299 5.33 -21.31 -9.64
CA TYR A 299 3.93 -20.98 -9.37
C TYR A 299 3.64 -19.48 -9.48
N VAL A 300 4.63 -18.66 -9.82
CA VAL A 300 4.53 -17.22 -9.98
C VAL A 300 4.43 -16.90 -11.48
N PRO A 301 3.39 -16.16 -11.93
CA PRO A 301 3.27 -15.81 -13.34
C PRO A 301 4.45 -14.98 -13.86
N ASN A 302 4.85 -15.23 -15.12
CA ASN A 302 6.00 -14.57 -15.75
C ASN A 302 5.90 -13.03 -15.79
N ALA A 303 4.68 -12.48 -15.81
CA ALA A 303 4.45 -11.03 -15.78
C ALA A 303 5.09 -10.35 -14.55
N LEU A 304 5.25 -11.09 -13.44
CA LEU A 304 5.91 -10.61 -12.22
C LEU A 304 7.41 -10.82 -12.23
N THR A 305 7.92 -11.64 -13.15
CA THR A 305 9.34 -11.94 -13.27
C THR A 305 10.02 -11.09 -14.35
N GLU A 306 9.26 -10.36 -15.18
CA GLU A 306 9.81 -9.40 -16.15
C GLU A 306 10.60 -8.29 -15.44
N ASN A 307 10.06 -7.75 -14.36
CA ASN A 307 10.79 -6.87 -13.45
C ASN A 307 10.79 -7.47 -12.04
N GLN A 308 11.96 -7.97 -11.63
CA GLN A 308 12.20 -8.61 -10.33
C GLN A 308 12.07 -7.66 -9.13
N TRP A 309 12.02 -6.35 -9.38
CA TRP A 309 11.93 -5.27 -8.40
C TRP A 309 10.55 -4.62 -8.35
N TYR A 310 9.59 -5.10 -9.16
CA TYR A 310 8.27 -4.48 -9.26
C TYR A 310 7.56 -4.35 -7.90
N HIS A 311 7.24 -3.11 -7.53
CA HIS A 311 6.75 -2.66 -6.23
C HIS A 311 7.57 -3.16 -5.03
N SER A 312 8.87 -3.42 -5.19
CA SER A 312 9.69 -3.99 -4.12
C SER A 312 10.59 -2.95 -3.46
N ILE A 313 11.19 -2.03 -4.22
CA ILE A 313 12.16 -1.06 -3.68
C ILE A 313 11.42 -0.01 -2.85
N ARG A 314 11.90 0.25 -1.64
CA ARG A 314 11.26 1.14 -0.66
C ARG A 314 12.11 2.36 -0.34
N ASN A 315 13.42 2.18 -0.31
CA ASN A 315 14.42 3.21 -0.04
C ASN A 315 15.78 2.76 -0.62
N ALA A 316 16.75 3.66 -0.66
CA ALA A 316 18.08 3.35 -1.18
C ALA A 316 19.15 4.30 -0.63
N THR A 317 20.40 3.86 -0.72
CA THR A 317 21.57 4.70 -0.45
C THR A 317 22.77 4.24 -1.28
N ILE A 318 23.81 5.06 -1.38
CA ILE A 318 25.07 4.67 -2.03
C ILE A 318 26.16 4.63 -0.97
N ASN A 319 26.86 3.50 -0.88
CA ASN A 319 28.12 3.45 -0.16
C ASN A 319 29.19 4.09 -1.05
N THR A 320 29.65 5.28 -0.68
CA THR A 320 30.65 6.03 -1.46
C THR A 320 32.05 5.45 -1.36
N ASP A 321 32.33 4.61 -0.37
CA ASP A 321 33.65 4.03 -0.17
C ASP A 321 33.86 2.81 -1.06
N THR A 322 32.78 2.06 -1.33
CA THR A 322 32.79 0.88 -2.20
C THR A 322 32.15 1.10 -3.58
N GLU A 323 31.52 2.26 -3.79
CA GLU A 323 30.82 2.64 -5.03
C GLU A 323 29.65 1.70 -5.36
N GLU A 324 28.97 1.21 -4.32
CA GLU A 324 27.86 0.26 -4.43
C GLU A 324 26.52 0.92 -4.07
N LEU A 325 25.48 0.58 -4.84
CA LEU A 325 24.11 0.93 -4.55
C LEU A 325 23.51 -0.11 -3.60
N ILE A 326 22.83 0.38 -2.56
CA ILE A 326 22.17 -0.44 -1.56
C ILE A 326 20.69 -0.10 -1.55
N LEU A 327 19.84 -1.11 -1.66
CA LEU A 327 18.40 -1.01 -1.79
C LEU A 327 17.71 -1.65 -0.59
N ASP A 328 16.82 -0.92 0.07
CA ASP A 328 15.85 -1.50 1.00
C ASP A 328 14.65 -2.00 0.18
N THR A 329 14.36 -3.30 0.27
CA THR A 329 13.26 -3.93 -0.48
C THR A 329 12.30 -4.70 0.42
N LYS A 330 11.23 -5.22 -0.15
CA LYS A 330 10.28 -6.08 0.57
C LYS A 330 10.90 -7.37 1.10
N GLU A 331 11.97 -7.85 0.47
CA GLU A 331 12.64 -9.10 0.81
C GLU A 331 13.88 -8.91 1.69
N GLY A 332 14.38 -7.67 1.82
CA GLY A 332 15.55 -7.34 2.63
C GLY A 332 16.44 -6.30 1.95
N ILE A 333 17.67 -6.20 2.43
CA ILE A 333 18.66 -5.28 1.86
C ILE A 333 19.39 -5.96 0.71
N TYR A 334 19.39 -5.34 -0.47
CA TYR A 334 20.17 -5.78 -1.63
C TYR A 334 21.30 -4.80 -1.89
N LYS A 335 22.44 -5.30 -2.38
CA LYS A 335 23.64 -4.51 -2.68
C LYS A 335 24.21 -4.93 -4.02
N GLY A 336 24.69 -3.96 -4.81
CA GLY A 336 25.28 -4.20 -6.11
C GLY A 336 25.97 -2.97 -6.69
N ASP A 337 26.71 -3.17 -7.78
CA ASP A 337 27.43 -2.10 -8.49
C ASP A 337 26.44 -1.13 -9.19
N LEU A 338 26.87 0.10 -9.41
CA LEU A 338 26.14 1.16 -10.15
C LEU A 338 26.25 1.05 -11.68
N LYS A 339 26.72 -0.09 -12.20
CA LYS A 339 26.80 -0.40 -13.63
C LYS A 339 25.45 -0.86 -14.21
N THR A 340 25.31 -0.69 -15.51
CA THR A 340 24.21 -1.29 -16.28
C THR A 340 24.31 -2.81 -16.22
N ASP A 341 23.16 -3.48 -16.12
CA ASP A 341 22.99 -4.93 -16.01
C ASP A 341 23.69 -5.55 -14.79
N ALA A 342 23.93 -4.74 -13.74
CA ALA A 342 24.54 -5.20 -12.51
C ALA A 342 23.64 -6.22 -11.79
N VAL A 343 24.30 -7.15 -11.10
CA VAL A 343 23.67 -8.21 -10.32
C VAL A 343 23.75 -7.84 -8.85
N PHE A 344 22.61 -7.84 -8.17
CA PHE A 344 22.45 -7.45 -6.77
C PHE A 344 22.30 -8.69 -5.90
N SER A 345 23.05 -8.74 -4.80
CA SER A 345 23.03 -9.83 -3.83
C SER A 345 22.30 -9.41 -2.55
N LEU A 346 21.57 -10.36 -1.96
CA LEU A 346 20.87 -10.15 -0.69
C LEU A 346 21.87 -10.12 0.46
N GLN A 347 21.75 -9.12 1.32
CA GLN A 347 22.64 -8.90 2.46
C GLN A 347 21.99 -9.39 3.75
N ASN A 348 22.78 -10.04 4.62
CA ASN A 348 22.35 -10.42 5.96
C ASN A 348 22.79 -9.36 6.97
N TRP A 349 22.13 -8.20 6.96
CA TRP A 349 22.41 -7.15 7.93
C TRP A 349 21.66 -7.40 9.25
N ASP A 350 22.34 -7.14 10.37
CA ASP A 350 21.78 -7.26 11.73
C ASP A 350 21.22 -5.91 12.21
N VAL A 351 20.26 -5.39 11.43
CA VAL A 351 19.52 -4.16 11.72
C VAL A 351 18.02 -4.40 11.66
N ASN A 352 17.28 -3.74 12.55
CA ASN A 352 15.84 -3.89 12.67
C ASN A 352 15.10 -2.90 11.77
N ILE A 353 14.58 -3.39 10.64
CA ILE A 353 13.73 -2.61 9.72
C ILE A 353 12.30 -3.14 9.81
N PHE A 354 11.34 -2.25 10.10
CA PHE A 354 9.93 -2.63 10.16
C PHE A 354 9.42 -3.14 8.81
N VAL A 355 8.36 -3.96 8.81
CA VAL A 355 7.79 -4.55 7.58
C VAL A 355 7.32 -3.54 6.52
N MET A 356 7.20 -2.26 6.88
CA MET A 356 6.89 -1.17 5.95
C MET A 356 8.12 -0.58 5.24
N GLY A 357 9.32 -1.02 5.61
CA GLY A 357 10.60 -0.55 5.08
C GLY A 357 11.24 0.57 5.91
N ALA A 358 12.43 0.96 5.46
CA ALA A 358 13.19 2.08 5.98
C ALA A 358 12.62 3.40 5.46
N THR A 359 12.35 4.34 6.36
CA THR A 359 11.96 5.71 6.04
C THR A 359 13.16 6.66 6.00
N VAL A 360 14.26 6.29 6.66
CA VAL A 360 15.57 6.95 6.60
C VAL A 360 16.56 5.89 6.19
N PHE A 361 17.40 6.15 5.19
CA PHE A 361 18.43 5.21 4.77
C PHE A 361 19.63 5.98 4.21
N ASP A 362 20.52 6.41 5.10
CA ASP A 362 21.63 7.29 4.72
C ASP A 362 22.97 6.65 5.09
N TYR A 363 23.91 6.65 4.14
CA TYR A 363 25.29 6.31 4.41
C TYR A 363 25.98 7.44 5.18
N LYS A 364 26.68 7.10 6.27
CA LYS A 364 27.38 8.05 7.15
C LYS A 364 28.91 8.01 7.01
N GLY A 365 29.46 7.15 6.16
CA GLY A 365 30.91 6.91 6.05
C GLY A 365 31.38 5.76 6.95
N ASP A 366 32.58 5.23 6.68
CA ASP A 366 33.24 4.18 7.48
C ASP A 366 32.38 2.91 7.70
N GLY A 367 31.51 2.59 6.74
CA GLY A 367 30.58 1.46 6.80
C GLY A 367 29.35 1.67 7.69
N HIS A 368 29.11 2.89 8.19
CA HIS A 368 27.95 3.23 9.01
C HIS A 368 26.74 3.65 8.16
N PHE A 369 25.57 3.16 8.55
CA PHE A 369 24.28 3.42 7.92
C PHE A 369 23.27 3.88 8.97
N LEU A 370 22.71 5.07 8.76
CA LEU A 370 21.58 5.55 9.55
C LEU A 370 20.28 5.03 8.94
N ILE A 371 19.59 4.18 9.68
CA ILE A 371 18.41 3.45 9.23
C ILE A 371 17.25 3.73 10.18
N GLY A 372 16.23 4.43 9.67
CA GLY A 372 15.02 4.77 10.41
C GLY A 372 13.84 3.94 9.92
N SER A 373 13.02 3.41 10.82
CA SER A 373 11.77 2.73 10.50
C SER A 373 10.78 2.82 11.68
N PHE A 374 9.65 2.12 11.59
CA PHE A 374 8.70 2.08 12.72
C PHE A 374 9.25 1.34 13.95
N TYR A 375 10.41 0.68 13.85
CA TYR A 375 11.11 0.13 15.00
C TYR A 375 12.04 1.12 15.71
N GLY A 376 12.35 2.27 15.13
CA GLY A 376 13.28 3.24 15.71
C GLY A 376 14.25 3.83 14.69
N LEU A 377 15.26 4.54 15.18
CA LEU A 377 16.36 5.09 14.39
C LEU A 377 17.65 4.41 14.83
N PHE A 378 18.30 3.71 13.91
CA PHE A 378 19.46 2.89 14.19
C PHE A 378 20.68 3.37 13.40
N ASP A 379 21.82 3.51 14.08
CA ASP A 379 23.13 3.55 13.43
C ASP A 379 23.67 2.11 13.37
N TYR A 380 23.79 1.58 12.17
CA TYR A 380 24.26 0.23 11.91
C TYR A 380 25.57 0.27 11.14
N LYS A 381 26.59 -0.37 11.71
CA LYS A 381 27.86 -0.60 11.01
C LYS A 381 27.81 -1.95 10.31
N GLU A 382 28.08 -1.96 9.01
CA GLU A 382 28.07 -3.19 8.20
C GLU A 382 28.99 -4.26 8.80
N GLY A 383 28.43 -5.45 9.04
CA GLY A 383 29.13 -6.61 9.61
C GLY A 383 29.07 -6.71 11.14
N ASN A 384 28.56 -5.70 11.85
CA ASN A 384 28.36 -5.80 13.29
C ASN A 384 27.11 -6.65 13.62
N PRO A 385 27.13 -7.44 14.72
CA PRO A 385 25.98 -8.27 15.12
C PRO A 385 24.89 -7.49 15.87
N TYR A 386 25.00 -6.17 15.96
CA TYR A 386 24.06 -5.28 16.63
C TYR A 386 24.02 -3.92 15.93
N SER A 387 22.89 -3.24 16.06
CA SER A 387 22.73 -1.83 15.68
C SER A 387 22.63 -0.95 16.93
N TYR A 388 23.03 0.31 16.83
CA TYR A 388 22.90 1.28 17.91
C TYR A 388 21.61 2.08 17.76
N ASP A 389 20.68 1.96 18.72
CA ASP A 389 19.48 2.77 18.76
C ASP A 389 19.83 4.19 19.20
N VAL A 390 19.72 5.14 18.26
CA VAL A 390 20.12 6.53 18.47
C VAL A 390 19.14 7.26 19.38
N VAL A 391 17.88 6.82 19.44
CA VAL A 391 16.84 7.47 20.27
C VAL A 391 16.99 7.05 21.73
N TYR A 392 17.23 5.76 21.98
CA TYR A 392 17.34 5.21 23.33
C TYR A 392 18.79 5.06 23.83
N ASN A 393 19.77 5.38 22.99
CA ASN A 393 21.20 5.38 23.33
C ASN A 393 21.68 4.01 23.84
N GLN A 394 21.32 2.94 23.12
CA GLN A 394 21.63 1.55 23.49
C GLN A 394 21.89 0.65 22.28
N SER A 395 22.70 -0.39 22.45
CA SER A 395 22.89 -1.42 21.43
C SER A 395 21.72 -2.41 21.44
N VAL A 396 21.21 -2.74 20.26
CA VAL A 396 20.05 -3.61 20.07
C VAL A 396 20.41 -4.73 19.08
N PRO A 397 20.19 -6.01 19.43
CA PRO A 397 20.38 -7.12 18.48
C PRO A 397 19.23 -7.16 17.47
N LYS A 398 19.42 -7.93 16.39
CA LYS A 398 18.34 -8.25 15.46
C LYS A 398 17.20 -8.99 16.18
N TYR A 399 15.96 -8.59 15.93
CA TYR A 399 14.79 -9.25 16.51
C TYR A 399 14.58 -10.66 15.93
N GLU A 400 14.19 -11.61 16.77
CA GLU A 400 13.89 -13.00 16.37
C GLU A 400 12.51 -13.14 15.68
N GLY A 401 11.83 -12.02 15.37
CA GLY A 401 10.53 -12.02 14.71
C GLY A 401 9.91 -10.63 14.58
N MET A 402 8.63 -10.60 14.22
CA MET A 402 7.87 -9.35 14.16
C MET A 402 7.55 -8.86 15.57
N GLU A 403 8.10 -7.71 15.92
CA GLU A 403 7.86 -7.03 17.19
C GLU A 403 6.77 -5.95 17.06
N ARG A 404 6.35 -5.41 18.21
CA ARG A 404 5.52 -4.21 18.22
C ARG A 404 6.30 -3.02 17.67
N PRO A 405 5.65 -2.08 16.94
CA PRO A 405 6.27 -0.81 16.60
C PRO A 405 6.77 -0.10 17.87
N ALA A 406 7.86 0.65 17.74
CA ALA A 406 8.39 1.46 18.83
C ALA A 406 7.46 2.65 19.16
N ASP A 407 7.63 3.24 20.34
CA ASP A 407 6.90 4.46 20.72
C ASP A 407 7.18 5.60 19.72
N TYR A 408 8.43 5.74 19.31
CA TYR A 408 8.87 6.66 18.26
C TYR A 408 8.99 5.96 16.91
N MET A 409 7.85 5.73 16.25
CA MET A 409 7.84 5.21 14.88
C MET A 409 8.41 6.25 13.91
N ILE A 410 9.67 6.09 13.50
CA ILE A 410 10.39 7.06 12.68
C ILE A 410 9.81 7.09 11.26
N MET A 411 9.66 8.32 10.75
CA MET A 411 9.17 8.66 9.41
C MET A 411 10.19 9.48 8.61
N GLY A 412 11.19 10.05 9.27
CA GLY A 412 12.15 10.97 8.69
C GLY A 412 13.19 11.44 9.70
N TYR A 413 14.34 11.90 9.21
CA TYR A 413 15.43 12.45 10.00
C TYR A 413 16.15 13.51 9.16
N PHE A 414 16.54 14.62 9.78
CA PHE A 414 17.39 15.64 9.16
C PHE A 414 18.11 16.45 10.24
N GLN A 415 19.12 17.22 9.84
CA GLN A 415 19.89 18.09 10.72
C GLN A 415 19.82 19.53 10.22
N SER A 416 19.56 20.49 11.10
CA SER A 416 19.58 21.92 10.74
C SER A 416 21.02 22.45 10.58
N PRO A 417 21.21 23.60 9.91
CA PRO A 417 22.52 24.24 9.79
C PRO A 417 23.19 24.57 11.13
N GLU A 418 22.39 24.77 12.18
CA GLU A 418 22.84 25.03 13.56
C GLU A 418 23.25 23.74 14.30
N GLY A 419 23.15 22.58 13.65
CA GLY A 419 23.52 21.29 14.20
C GLY A 419 22.41 20.60 14.99
N VAL A 420 21.18 21.14 15.01
CA VAL A 420 20.05 20.52 15.72
C VAL A 420 19.52 19.34 14.91
N HIS A 421 19.43 18.18 15.55
CA HIS A 421 18.93 16.96 14.94
C HIS A 421 17.41 16.86 15.11
N PHE A 422 16.69 16.51 14.06
CA PHE A 422 15.24 16.33 14.09
C PHE A 422 14.85 14.94 13.63
N ILE A 423 13.81 14.40 14.26
CA ILE A 423 13.09 13.21 13.80
C ILE A 423 11.62 13.54 13.58
N SER A 424 11.08 12.99 12.50
CA SER A 424 9.64 12.96 12.29
C SER A 424 9.12 11.59 12.70
N THR A 425 8.02 11.55 13.45
CA THR A 425 7.40 10.30 13.90
C THR A 425 5.95 10.20 13.46
N PHE A 426 5.45 8.97 13.35
CA PHE A 426 4.08 8.74 12.92
C PHE A 426 3.04 9.29 13.90
N GLN A 427 3.29 9.22 15.21
CA GLN A 427 2.34 9.65 16.25
C GLN A 427 2.59 11.08 16.73
N HIS A 428 3.82 11.39 17.14
CA HIS A 428 4.17 12.66 17.76
C HIS A 428 4.51 13.76 16.75
N GLY A 429 4.79 13.38 15.50
CA GLY A 429 5.23 14.30 14.46
C GLY A 429 6.66 14.74 14.62
N LEU A 430 6.93 15.99 14.27
CA LEU A 430 8.28 16.52 14.23
C LEU A 430 8.78 16.87 15.64
N MET A 431 9.95 16.35 15.99
CA MET A 431 10.58 16.54 17.28
C MET A 431 12.08 16.75 17.09
N SER A 432 12.70 17.55 17.95
CA SER A 432 14.16 17.58 18.05
C SER A 432 14.67 16.37 18.85
N MET A 433 15.86 15.91 18.49
CA MET A 433 16.64 14.97 19.29
C MET A 433 17.59 15.75 20.18
N PHE A 434 17.81 15.24 21.41
CA PHE A 434 18.67 15.85 22.42
C PHE A 434 18.15 17.22 22.91
N ASN A 435 18.89 17.87 23.81
CA ASN A 435 18.53 19.19 24.33
C ASN A 435 18.68 20.24 23.21
N ALA A 436 17.57 20.61 22.58
CA ALA A 436 17.51 21.68 21.60
C ALA A 436 17.18 23.02 22.29
N PRO A 437 17.66 24.16 21.74
CA PRO A 437 17.21 25.49 22.14
C PRO A 437 15.68 25.64 22.04
N GLU A 438 15.06 26.45 22.90
CA GLU A 438 13.60 26.69 22.88
C GLU A 438 13.08 27.26 21.55
N ASP A 439 13.96 27.92 20.79
CA ASP A 439 13.66 28.52 19.48
C ASP A 439 13.88 27.56 18.28
N ALA A 440 14.40 26.35 18.51
CA ALA A 440 14.61 25.34 17.48
C ALA A 440 13.34 24.49 17.24
N TYR A 441 12.23 25.16 16.88
CA TYR A 441 10.95 24.52 16.60
C TYR A 441 10.33 25.00 15.28
N TYR A 442 9.83 24.06 14.50
CA TYR A 442 9.16 24.32 13.23
C TYR A 442 7.64 24.10 13.36
N PRO A 443 6.85 25.16 13.65
CA PRO A 443 5.42 25.03 13.88
C PRO A 443 4.67 24.58 12.64
N MET A 444 3.67 23.73 12.85
CA MET A 444 2.73 23.33 11.81
C MET A 444 1.72 24.46 11.55
N PRO A 445 1.58 24.96 10.30
CA PRO A 445 0.58 25.96 9.98
C PRO A 445 -0.83 25.48 10.32
N LYS A 446 -1.63 26.32 11.01
CA LYS A 446 -3.03 25.99 11.34
C LYS A 446 -3.87 25.69 10.10
N ALA A 447 -3.60 26.41 9.00
CA ALA A 447 -4.24 26.22 7.71
C ALA A 447 -4.08 24.79 7.16
N LEU A 448 -3.00 24.08 7.50
CA LEU A 448 -2.80 22.68 7.08
C LEU A 448 -3.86 21.75 7.69
N LYS A 449 -4.25 21.99 8.95
CA LYS A 449 -5.29 21.20 9.63
C LYS A 449 -6.69 21.61 9.19
N GLU A 450 -6.93 22.93 9.11
CA GLU A 450 -8.24 23.51 8.76
C GLU A 450 -8.64 23.21 7.31
N ASN A 451 -7.68 23.20 6.38
CA ASN A 451 -7.90 22.88 4.97
C ASN A 451 -7.30 21.52 4.60
N TYR A 452 -7.24 20.58 5.55
CA TYR A 452 -6.66 19.28 5.29
C TYR A 452 -7.46 18.52 4.24
N GLU A 453 -6.78 18.16 3.16
CA GLU A 453 -7.30 17.38 2.05
C GLU A 453 -6.63 16.02 2.02
N PHE A 454 -7.41 14.96 2.24
CA PHE A 454 -6.89 13.60 2.23
C PHE A 454 -7.07 12.97 0.85
N PRO A 455 -6.02 12.45 0.19
CA PRO A 455 -6.15 11.88 -1.14
C PRO A 455 -7.20 10.76 -1.18
N LEU A 456 -8.07 10.75 -2.20
CA LEU A 456 -9.16 9.78 -2.30
C LEU A 456 -8.67 8.33 -2.30
N TRP A 457 -7.53 8.05 -2.94
CA TRP A 457 -6.93 6.71 -2.92
C TRP A 457 -6.59 6.26 -1.49
N ASN A 458 -6.01 7.14 -0.66
CA ASN A 458 -5.71 6.84 0.74
C ASN A 458 -6.98 6.68 1.57
N TYR A 459 -8.00 7.50 1.32
CA TYR A 459 -9.31 7.33 1.96
C TYR A 459 -9.93 5.96 1.63
N MET A 460 -9.92 5.58 0.35
CA MET A 460 -10.42 4.27 -0.09
C MET A 460 -9.59 3.13 0.50
N PHE A 461 -8.28 3.30 0.64
CA PHE A 461 -7.41 2.33 1.29
C PHE A 461 -7.80 2.13 2.76
N GLU A 462 -8.00 3.21 3.50
CA GLU A 462 -8.40 3.18 4.91
C GLU A 462 -9.82 2.63 5.09
N LEU A 463 -10.75 2.95 4.17
CA LEU A 463 -12.11 2.42 4.14
C LEU A 463 -12.11 0.91 3.85
N HIS A 464 -11.37 0.46 2.83
CA HIS A 464 -11.26 -0.94 2.44
C HIS A 464 -10.64 -1.79 3.55
N ASN A 465 -9.69 -1.23 4.30
CA ASN A 465 -9.10 -1.91 5.45
C ASN A 465 -9.96 -1.80 6.73
N GLY A 466 -11.10 -1.11 6.67
CA GLY A 466 -11.99 -0.87 7.80
C GLY A 466 -11.38 -0.01 8.90
N ARG A 467 -10.28 0.70 8.61
CA ARG A 467 -9.55 1.52 9.59
C ARG A 467 -10.30 2.80 9.92
N LEU A 468 -11.10 3.33 9.00
CA LEU A 468 -11.97 4.47 9.29
C LEU A 468 -13.00 4.19 10.40
N PHE A 469 -13.23 2.93 10.80
CA PHE A 469 -14.17 2.56 11.86
C PHE A 469 -13.51 2.18 13.19
N THR A 470 -12.19 2.37 13.33
CA THR A 470 -11.46 2.07 14.57
C THR A 470 -11.93 2.94 15.73
N PHE A 471 -12.38 4.17 15.48
CA PHE A 471 -12.95 5.04 16.51
C PHE A 471 -14.18 4.42 17.21
N ILE A 472 -14.91 3.52 16.53
CA ILE A 472 -16.08 2.81 17.09
C ILE A 472 -15.64 1.55 17.85
N THR A 473 -14.64 0.85 17.34
CA THR A 473 -14.30 -0.53 17.75
C THR A 473 -13.06 -0.62 18.63
N GLY A 474 -12.30 0.47 18.76
CA GLY A 474 -11.04 0.54 19.49
C GLY A 474 -10.06 -0.54 19.03
N LYS A 475 -9.39 -1.17 20.00
CA LYS A 475 -8.42 -2.26 19.77
C LYS A 475 -8.99 -3.46 19.01
N TYR A 476 -10.31 -3.70 19.06
CA TYR A 476 -10.95 -4.81 18.37
C TYR A 476 -11.16 -4.54 16.87
N GLY A 477 -10.96 -3.30 16.41
CA GLY A 477 -11.04 -2.94 14.99
C GLY A 477 -10.07 -3.72 14.09
N ILE A 478 -9.01 -4.29 14.65
CA ILE A 478 -8.08 -5.15 13.92
C ILE A 478 -8.74 -6.45 13.41
N LEU A 479 -9.76 -6.94 14.13
CA LEU A 479 -10.50 -8.17 13.78
C LEU A 479 -11.60 -7.94 12.73
N PHE A 480 -11.90 -6.68 12.39
CA PHE A 480 -13.00 -6.35 11.48
C PHE A 480 -12.85 -7.06 10.13
N ILE A 481 -11.69 -6.93 9.47
CA ILE A 481 -11.44 -7.54 8.16
C ILE A 481 -11.44 -9.08 8.22
N PRO A 482 -10.70 -9.74 9.13
CA PRO A 482 -10.78 -11.19 9.28
C PRO A 482 -12.19 -11.73 9.49
N LEU A 483 -13.01 -11.07 10.33
CA LEU A 483 -14.39 -11.51 10.58
C LEU A 483 -15.28 -11.36 9.36
N ILE A 484 -15.19 -10.22 8.64
CA ILE A 484 -15.93 -10.02 7.39
C ILE A 484 -15.51 -11.03 6.32
N ALA A 485 -14.21 -11.34 6.22
CA ALA A 485 -13.70 -12.37 5.31
C ALA A 485 -14.24 -13.76 5.63
N LEU A 486 -14.29 -14.15 6.92
CA LEU A 486 -14.89 -15.42 7.35
C LEU A 486 -16.39 -15.49 7.04
N PHE A 487 -17.14 -14.43 7.29
CA PHE A 487 -18.55 -14.36 6.90
C PHE A 487 -18.74 -14.42 5.39
N PHE A 488 -17.84 -13.77 4.62
CA PHE A 488 -17.87 -13.80 3.17
C PHE A 488 -17.60 -15.20 2.60
N LEU A 489 -16.59 -15.90 3.14
CA LEU A 489 -16.32 -17.30 2.82
C LEU A 489 -17.52 -18.19 3.17
N PHE A 490 -18.10 -17.99 4.36
CA PHE A 490 -19.28 -18.74 4.78
C PHE A 490 -20.46 -18.54 3.84
N ILE A 491 -20.78 -17.31 3.42
CA ILE A 491 -21.91 -17.09 2.50
C ILE A 491 -21.65 -17.70 1.11
N THR A 492 -20.40 -17.68 0.65
CA THR A 492 -20.00 -18.30 -0.62
C THR A 492 -20.18 -19.82 -0.56
N ILE A 493 -19.64 -20.48 0.47
CA ILE A 493 -19.74 -21.93 0.69
C ILE A 493 -21.20 -22.35 0.89
N SER A 494 -21.95 -21.63 1.73
CA SER A 494 -23.35 -21.95 2.02
C SER A 494 -24.26 -21.76 0.79
N GLY A 495 -23.94 -20.82 -0.11
CA GLY A 495 -24.63 -20.64 -1.40
C GLY A 495 -24.40 -21.83 -2.34
N VAL A 496 -23.14 -22.29 -2.47
CA VAL A 496 -22.78 -23.50 -3.24
C VAL A 496 -23.50 -24.72 -2.69
N HIS A 497 -23.45 -24.91 -1.37
CA HIS A 497 -24.11 -26.03 -0.69
C HIS A 497 -25.64 -26.02 -0.89
N GLU A 498 -26.28 -24.85 -0.83
CA GLU A 498 -27.71 -24.71 -1.11
C GLU A 498 -28.07 -25.12 -2.56
N TYR A 499 -27.25 -24.74 -3.54
CA TYR A 499 -27.44 -25.14 -4.93
C TYR A 499 -27.33 -26.66 -5.11
N ILE A 500 -26.25 -27.26 -4.58
CA ILE A 500 -26.00 -28.70 -4.67
C ILE A 500 -27.18 -29.46 -4.06
N TYR A 501 -27.65 -29.06 -2.87
CA TYR A 501 -28.79 -29.70 -2.23
C TYR A 501 -30.07 -29.63 -3.08
N ARG A 502 -30.38 -28.47 -3.67
CA ARG A 502 -31.56 -28.28 -4.55
C ARG A 502 -31.47 -29.09 -5.85
N LYS A 503 -30.26 -29.32 -6.36
CA LYS A 503 -30.00 -30.05 -7.62
C LYS A 503 -29.59 -31.51 -7.42
N ARG A 504 -29.45 -31.99 -6.19
CA ARG A 504 -28.93 -33.33 -5.84
C ARG A 504 -29.54 -34.48 -6.64
N LYS A 505 -30.85 -34.45 -6.91
CA LYS A 505 -31.53 -35.51 -7.68
C LYS A 505 -31.09 -35.51 -9.16
N LYS A 506 -30.87 -34.34 -9.74
CA LYS A 506 -30.37 -34.19 -11.12
C LYS A 506 -28.89 -34.54 -11.22
N ILE A 507 -28.09 -34.11 -10.24
CA ILE A 507 -26.65 -34.43 -10.16
C ILE A 507 -26.45 -35.93 -9.97
N PHE A 508 -27.18 -36.55 -9.05
CA PHE A 508 -27.14 -38.00 -8.84
C PHE A 508 -27.49 -38.76 -10.13
N LYS A 509 -28.57 -38.36 -10.82
CA LYS A 509 -28.95 -38.96 -12.12
C LYS A 509 -27.88 -38.79 -13.21
N PHE A 510 -27.10 -37.70 -13.18
CA PHE A 510 -26.00 -37.50 -14.12
C PHE A 510 -24.80 -38.39 -13.80
N LEU A 511 -24.43 -38.50 -12.51
CA LEU A 511 -23.32 -39.33 -12.05
C LEU A 511 -23.60 -40.84 -12.17
N THR A 512 -24.86 -41.25 -12.08
CA THR A 512 -25.27 -42.66 -12.22
C THR A 512 -25.69 -43.03 -13.65
N LYS A 513 -25.49 -42.15 -14.64
CA LYS A 513 -25.68 -42.55 -16.04
C LYS A 513 -24.49 -43.45 -16.44
N PRO A 514 -24.73 -44.70 -16.89
CA PRO A 514 -23.65 -45.50 -17.43
C PRO A 514 -23.05 -44.79 -18.65
N ASN A 515 -21.72 -44.68 -18.70
CA ASN A 515 -21.00 -44.25 -19.90
C ASN A 515 -21.33 -45.26 -21.02
N LYS A 516 -22.19 -44.88 -21.96
CA LYS A 516 -22.28 -45.57 -23.24
C LYS A 516 -21.05 -45.20 -24.07
N SER A 517 -19.91 -45.79 -23.73
CA SER A 517 -18.71 -45.84 -24.56
C SER A 517 -17.98 -47.13 -24.28
N ASN A 518 -18.36 -48.17 -25.01
CA ASN A 518 -17.52 -49.21 -25.61
C ASN A 518 -18.35 -50.48 -25.86
N SER A 519 -19.03 -50.48 -26.99
CA SER A 519 -19.27 -51.68 -27.78
C SER A 519 -19.06 -51.25 -29.24
N LEU A 520 -17.80 -51.39 -29.68
CA LEU A 520 -17.47 -51.57 -31.09
C LEU A 520 -18.09 -52.89 -31.57
#